data_AF-A0A6B0GI50-F1
#
_entry.id   AF-A0A6B0GI50-F1
#
_cell.length_a   1.000
_cell.length_b   1.000
_cell.length_c   1.000
_cell.angle_alpha   90.00
_cell.angle_beta   90.00
_cell.angle_gamma   90.00
#
_symmetry.space_group_name_H-M   'P 1'
#
loop_
_entity.id
_entity.type
_entity.pdbx_description
1 polymer ?
#
loop_
_entity_poly.entity_id
_entity_poly.type
_entity_poly.pdbx_seq_one_letter_code
_entity_poly.pdbx_strand_id
1 'polypeptide(L)'
;MSIRLAIDDLDAEFQTTPLDFTVEAALQARLLTLLRRRMGESIRARGGYDLGDVTGYKRKYLDRIAAPHEISNVQAEVNFGTSGVGNTSLDVAVLDPEASSEYAGLDCVPESDEPVLTVRLVDGSKYFPAGAIEHAIELKYIKNVDVAGAAFENPDIDEWPHFSADLRKLGALDGADSRHLVVVTNKNPFQQGETDDRSTEKARQRFDLVREECRRSSIELTEIHPR
;
A
#
# COMPACT_ATOMS: atom_id res chain seq x y z
N MET A 1 -14.06 9.96 6.88
CA MET A 1 -14.23 8.97 7.98
C MET A 1 -14.32 7.59 7.34
N SER A 2 -13.22 6.81 7.23
CA SER A 2 -13.33 5.49 6.56
C SER A 2 -12.13 4.54 6.66
N ILE A 3 -10.86 4.99 6.76
CA ILE A 3 -9.70 4.07 6.86
C ILE A 3 -9.50 3.54 8.29
N ARG A 4 -9.42 4.44 9.27
CA ARG A 4 -9.15 4.10 10.67
C ARG A 4 -10.09 3.01 11.20
N LEU A 5 -11.38 3.10 10.87
CA LEU A 5 -12.37 2.10 11.26
C LEU A 5 -12.13 0.73 10.63
N ALA A 6 -11.65 0.66 9.38
CA ALA A 6 -11.28 -0.61 8.76
C ALA A 6 -10.05 -1.23 9.42
N ILE A 7 -9.09 -0.41 9.86
CA ILE A 7 -7.92 -0.85 10.62
C ILE A 7 -8.33 -1.30 12.02
N ASP A 8 -9.23 -0.58 12.70
CA ASP A 8 -9.74 -0.96 14.03
C ASP A 8 -10.57 -2.26 13.98
N ASP A 9 -11.37 -2.45 12.91
CA ASP A 9 -12.07 -3.72 12.66
C ASP A 9 -11.06 -4.88 12.46
N LEU A 10 -9.98 -4.63 11.71
CA LEU A 10 -8.90 -5.62 11.50
C LEU A 10 -8.19 -5.95 12.82
N ASP A 11 -7.88 -4.95 13.65
CA ASP A 11 -7.31 -5.15 14.99
C ASP A 11 -8.22 -6.05 15.82
N ALA A 12 -9.50 -5.71 15.93
CA ALA A 12 -10.47 -6.47 16.71
C ALA A 12 -10.59 -7.95 16.25
N GLU A 13 -10.57 -8.18 14.93
CA GLU A 13 -10.57 -9.55 14.38
C GLU A 13 -9.27 -10.28 14.68
N PHE A 14 -8.12 -9.62 14.53
CA PHE A 14 -6.82 -10.18 14.86
C PHE A 14 -6.71 -10.56 16.35
N GLN A 15 -7.28 -9.76 17.26
CA GLN A 15 -7.35 -10.11 18.68
C GLN A 15 -8.21 -11.34 18.94
N THR A 16 -9.31 -11.50 18.20
CA THR A 16 -10.30 -12.55 18.44
C THR A 16 -9.88 -13.88 17.85
N THR A 17 -9.33 -13.87 16.63
CA THR A 17 -8.92 -15.08 15.90
C THR A 17 -7.54 -14.92 15.25
N PRO A 18 -6.45 -14.75 16.03
CA PRO A 18 -5.11 -14.51 15.48
C PRO A 18 -4.60 -15.65 14.59
N LEU A 19 -5.09 -16.88 14.80
CA LEU A 19 -4.74 -18.04 13.98
C LEU A 19 -5.31 -18.00 12.55
N ASP A 20 -6.30 -17.14 12.29
CA ASP A 20 -6.80 -16.91 10.92
C ASP A 20 -5.81 -16.06 10.11
N PHE A 21 -4.85 -15.40 10.78
CA PHE A 21 -3.91 -14.44 10.20
C PHE A 21 -2.45 -14.90 10.35
N THR A 22 -2.10 -15.98 9.65
CA THR A 22 -0.75 -16.59 9.72
C THR A 22 0.24 -16.04 8.66
N VAL A 23 -0.22 -15.20 7.74
CA VAL A 23 0.59 -14.61 6.65
C VAL A 23 0.11 -13.19 6.34
N GLU A 24 1.03 -12.35 5.85
CA GLU A 24 0.76 -10.94 5.49
C GLU A 24 -0.37 -10.81 4.46
N ALA A 25 -0.37 -11.65 3.43
CA ALA A 25 -1.40 -11.65 2.39
C ALA A 25 -2.83 -11.88 2.94
N ALA A 26 -2.99 -12.62 4.05
CA ALA A 26 -4.30 -12.81 4.68
C ALA A 26 -4.78 -11.53 5.37
N LEU A 27 -3.87 -10.80 6.02
CA LEU A 27 -4.15 -9.50 6.62
C LEU A 27 -4.46 -8.45 5.56
N GLN A 28 -3.66 -8.38 4.49
CA GLN A 28 -3.89 -7.48 3.35
C GLN A 28 -5.24 -7.74 2.69
N ALA A 29 -5.56 -9.00 2.39
CA ALA A 29 -6.85 -9.38 1.79
C ALA A 29 -8.03 -9.02 2.71
N ARG A 30 -7.87 -9.18 4.03
CA ARG A 30 -8.91 -8.81 4.98
C ARG A 30 -9.10 -7.31 5.09
N LEU A 31 -8.01 -6.55 5.20
CA LEU A 31 -8.03 -5.09 5.22
C LEU A 31 -8.69 -4.54 3.95
N LEU A 32 -8.33 -5.06 2.78
CA LEU A 32 -8.94 -4.70 1.50
C LEU A 32 -10.46 -4.91 1.51
N THR A 33 -10.91 -6.02 2.08
CA THR A 33 -12.35 -6.32 2.22
C THR A 33 -13.06 -5.34 3.13
N LEU A 34 -12.45 -5.00 4.27
CA LEU A 34 -12.99 -4.04 5.23
C LEU A 34 -13.06 -2.63 4.63
N LEU A 35 -12.01 -2.19 3.94
CA LEU A 35 -11.97 -0.92 3.22
C LEU A 35 -13.06 -0.85 2.15
N ARG A 36 -13.16 -1.85 1.27
CA ARG A 36 -14.23 -1.90 0.26
C ARG A 36 -15.63 -1.83 0.86
N ARG A 37 -15.85 -2.43 2.02
CA ARG A 37 -17.14 -2.35 2.72
C ARG A 37 -17.42 -0.94 3.26
N ARG A 38 -16.39 -0.21 3.70
CA ARG A 38 -16.51 1.08 4.39
C ARG A 38 -16.50 2.28 3.45
N MET A 39 -15.75 2.20 2.34
CA MET A 39 -15.48 3.31 1.41
C MET A 39 -15.47 2.88 -0.06
N GLY A 40 -15.73 1.61 -0.35
CA GLY A 40 -15.73 1.12 -1.71
C GLY A 40 -16.87 1.73 -2.51
N GLU A 41 -16.50 2.38 -3.61
CA GLU A 41 -17.40 2.86 -4.64
C GLU A 41 -16.90 2.42 -6.02
N SER A 42 -17.81 2.47 -7.01
CA SER A 42 -17.49 2.20 -8.40
C SER A 42 -17.02 3.49 -9.08
N ILE A 43 -15.82 3.46 -9.65
CA ILE A 43 -15.27 4.54 -10.47
C ILE A 43 -15.05 4.05 -11.89
N ARG A 44 -15.07 4.97 -12.86
CA ARG A 44 -14.76 4.65 -14.26
C ARG A 44 -13.27 4.79 -14.52
N ALA A 45 -12.67 3.75 -15.07
CA ALA A 45 -11.28 3.75 -15.49
C ALA A 45 -11.11 3.19 -16.90
N ARG A 46 -10.00 3.54 -17.54
CA ARG A 46 -9.58 3.00 -18.85
C ARG A 46 -8.07 2.84 -18.91
N GLY A 47 -7.61 1.97 -19.79
CA GLY A 47 -6.19 1.75 -20.06
C GLY A 47 -5.65 2.66 -21.17
N GLY A 48 -4.48 3.26 -20.93
CA GLY A 48 -3.63 3.86 -21.95
C GLY A 48 -2.25 3.20 -21.97
N TYR A 49 -1.49 3.33 -23.05
CA TYR A 49 -0.16 2.73 -23.17
C TYR A 49 0.72 3.40 -24.23
N ASP A 50 2.04 3.26 -24.09
CA ASP A 50 3.00 3.51 -25.16
C ASP A 50 3.14 2.26 -26.04
N LEU A 51 3.41 2.42 -27.33
CA LEU A 51 3.51 1.27 -28.26
C LEU A 51 4.61 0.28 -27.87
N GLY A 52 5.66 0.77 -27.19
CA GLY A 52 6.75 -0.05 -26.65
C GLY A 52 6.39 -0.84 -25.38
N ASP A 53 5.37 -0.41 -24.63
CA ASP A 53 5.02 -0.98 -23.31
C ASP A 53 4.16 -2.24 -23.38
N VAL A 54 3.59 -2.53 -24.55
CA VAL A 54 2.59 -3.60 -24.72
C VAL A 54 3.00 -4.62 -25.78
N THR A 55 4.31 -4.83 -25.93
CA THR A 55 4.83 -5.81 -26.89
C THR A 55 4.29 -7.21 -26.57
N GLY A 56 3.65 -7.86 -27.56
CA GLY A 56 3.07 -9.20 -27.39
C GLY A 56 1.59 -9.24 -26.92
N TYR A 57 0.97 -8.11 -26.59
CA TYR A 57 -0.46 -8.08 -26.26
C TYR A 57 -1.33 -8.27 -27.50
N LYS A 58 -2.39 -9.08 -27.37
CA LYS A 58 -3.40 -9.23 -28.43
C LYS A 58 -4.22 -7.94 -28.55
N ARG A 59 -4.44 -7.46 -29.78
CA ARG A 59 -5.22 -6.22 -30.03
C ARG A 59 -6.59 -6.22 -29.33
N LYS A 60 -7.31 -7.35 -29.37
CA LYS A 60 -8.60 -7.51 -28.66
C LYS A 60 -8.51 -7.26 -27.15
N TYR A 61 -7.38 -7.59 -26.51
CA TYR A 61 -7.17 -7.28 -25.09
C TYR A 61 -6.99 -5.77 -24.89
N LEU A 62 -6.16 -5.14 -25.73
CA LEU A 62 -5.91 -3.70 -25.71
C LEU A 62 -7.18 -2.88 -26.00
N ASP A 63 -8.02 -3.30 -26.95
CA ASP A 63 -9.29 -2.62 -27.23
C ASP A 63 -10.26 -2.71 -26.05
N ARG A 64 -10.26 -3.85 -25.33
CA ARG A 64 -11.14 -4.05 -24.18
C ARG A 64 -10.76 -3.20 -22.98
N ILE A 65 -9.47 -3.07 -22.67
CA ILE A 65 -9.01 -2.24 -21.55
C ILE A 65 -9.04 -0.74 -21.90
N ALA A 66 -8.92 -0.39 -23.18
CA ALA A 66 -9.09 0.97 -23.67
C ALA A 66 -10.53 1.50 -23.49
N ALA A 67 -11.52 0.61 -23.53
CA ALA A 67 -12.90 0.98 -23.24
C ALA A 67 -13.07 1.32 -21.73
N PRO A 68 -13.74 2.44 -21.40
CA PRO A 68 -14.07 2.76 -20.01
C PRO A 68 -14.88 1.63 -19.35
N HIS A 69 -14.46 1.23 -18.16
CA HIS A 69 -15.13 0.20 -17.36
C HIS A 69 -15.14 0.58 -15.89
N GLU A 70 -16.08 0.01 -15.15
CA GLU A 70 -16.19 0.23 -13.71
C GLU A 70 -15.15 -0.62 -12.96
N ILE A 71 -14.45 0.02 -12.03
CA ILE A 71 -13.57 -0.63 -11.05
C ILE A 71 -13.91 -0.10 -9.66
N SER A 72 -13.48 -0.79 -8.60
CA SER A 72 -13.56 -0.21 -7.25
C SER A 72 -12.56 0.94 -7.12
N ASN A 73 -12.87 2.00 -6.38
CA ASN A 73 -11.85 2.98 -5.97
C ASN A 73 -10.82 2.39 -4.99
N VAL A 74 -11.13 1.29 -4.29
CA VAL A 74 -10.18 0.59 -3.40
C VAL A 74 -9.47 -0.53 -4.17
N GLN A 75 -8.20 -0.29 -4.46
CA GLN A 75 -7.33 -1.18 -5.23
C GLN A 75 -6.26 -1.83 -4.35
N ALA A 76 -5.81 -3.01 -4.76
CA ALA A 76 -4.66 -3.70 -4.18
C ALA A 76 -3.54 -3.80 -5.21
N GLU A 77 -2.31 -3.99 -4.76
CA GLU A 77 -1.12 -4.13 -5.63
C GLU A 77 -1.02 -2.97 -6.64
N VAL A 78 -1.05 -1.74 -6.11
CA VAL A 78 -1.17 -0.52 -6.90
C VAL A 78 0.21 -0.04 -7.29
N ASN A 79 0.58 -0.24 -8.55
CA ASN A 79 1.79 0.35 -9.10
C ASN A 79 1.55 1.84 -9.41
N PHE A 80 2.54 2.68 -9.13
CA PHE A 80 2.53 4.09 -9.52
C PHE A 80 3.94 4.57 -9.90
N GLY A 81 4.01 5.77 -10.48
CA GLY A 81 5.26 6.36 -10.98
C GLY A 81 5.63 5.88 -12.38
N THR A 82 6.93 5.97 -12.72
CA THR A 82 7.44 5.63 -14.07
C THR A 82 8.02 4.22 -14.09
N SER A 83 7.66 3.43 -15.12
CA SER A 83 8.17 2.07 -15.27
C SER A 83 9.68 2.04 -15.50
N GLY A 84 10.41 1.22 -14.75
CA GLY A 84 11.80 0.84 -15.04
C GLY A 84 12.88 1.39 -14.09
N VAL A 85 12.60 2.46 -13.33
CA VAL A 85 13.47 2.92 -12.24
C VAL A 85 12.65 3.07 -10.98
N GLY A 86 12.82 2.15 -10.03
CA GLY A 86 12.13 2.23 -8.74
C GLY A 86 10.62 1.99 -8.83
N ASN A 87 10.19 1.00 -9.62
CA ASN A 87 8.80 0.54 -9.63
C ASN A 87 8.31 0.39 -8.20
N THR A 88 7.27 1.14 -7.88
CA THR A 88 6.72 1.20 -6.55
C THR A 88 5.31 0.64 -6.59
N SER A 89 5.10 -0.48 -5.90
CA SER A 89 3.78 -1.06 -5.66
C SER A 89 3.41 -0.83 -4.20
N LEU A 90 2.22 -0.28 -4.00
CA LEU A 90 1.55 -0.24 -2.69
C LEU A 90 0.77 -1.53 -2.47
N ASP A 91 0.64 -1.95 -1.22
CA ASP A 91 -0.28 -3.02 -0.85
C ASP A 91 -1.74 -2.64 -1.15
N VAL A 92 -2.17 -1.45 -0.71
CA VAL A 92 -3.54 -0.96 -0.91
C VAL A 92 -3.53 0.54 -1.19
N ALA A 93 -4.38 0.98 -2.13
CA ALA A 93 -4.67 2.39 -2.34
C ALA A 93 -6.18 2.66 -2.49
N VAL A 94 -6.59 3.84 -2.06
CA VAL A 94 -7.91 4.42 -2.33
C VAL A 94 -7.71 5.51 -3.37
N LEU A 95 -8.47 5.43 -4.45
CA LEU A 95 -8.31 6.30 -5.60
C LEU A 95 -9.34 7.44 -5.59
N ASP A 96 -8.86 8.65 -5.87
CA ASP A 96 -9.72 9.78 -6.22
C ASP A 96 -10.00 9.75 -7.73
N PRO A 97 -11.27 9.55 -8.15
CA PRO A 97 -11.63 9.54 -9.57
C PRO A 97 -11.55 10.91 -10.25
N GLU A 98 -11.52 12.02 -9.49
CA GLU A 98 -11.49 13.38 -10.04
C GLU A 98 -10.08 13.85 -10.39
N ALA A 99 -9.05 13.09 -10.03
CA ALA A 99 -7.67 13.43 -10.32
C ALA A 99 -7.39 13.50 -11.84
N SER A 100 -6.85 14.64 -12.29
CA SER A 100 -6.46 14.85 -13.69
C SER A 100 -5.33 13.89 -14.09
N SER A 101 -5.49 13.13 -15.18
CA SER A 101 -4.57 12.05 -15.52
C SER A 101 -3.18 12.57 -15.90
N GLU A 102 -2.16 12.15 -15.14
CA GLU A 102 -0.72 12.30 -15.41
C GLU A 102 -0.31 11.79 -16.81
N TYR A 103 -1.13 10.94 -17.42
CA TYR A 103 -0.84 10.19 -18.63
C TYR A 103 -1.43 10.78 -19.92
N ALA A 104 -1.58 12.10 -20.01
CA ALA A 104 -2.08 12.76 -21.22
C ALA A 104 -1.16 12.59 -22.46
N GLY A 105 0.10 12.17 -22.28
CA GLY A 105 1.10 12.05 -23.34
C GLY A 105 1.40 10.64 -23.86
N LEU A 106 0.64 9.60 -23.48
CA LEU A 106 0.87 8.24 -23.98
C LEU A 106 0.55 8.14 -25.48
N ASP A 107 1.25 7.26 -26.21
CA ASP A 107 1.01 7.04 -27.64
C ASP A 107 -0.45 6.67 -27.94
N CYS A 108 -1.07 5.92 -27.03
CA CYS A 108 -2.44 5.47 -27.11
C CYS A 108 -3.18 5.82 -25.81
N VAL A 109 -3.86 6.98 -25.82
CA VAL A 109 -4.88 7.34 -24.82
C VAL A 109 -6.25 7.33 -25.51
N PRO A 110 -7.18 6.44 -25.12
CA PRO A 110 -8.51 6.43 -25.71
C PRO A 110 -9.23 7.75 -25.45
N GLU A 111 -10.10 8.21 -26.34
CA GLU A 111 -10.95 9.39 -26.10
C GLU A 111 -12.07 9.07 -25.09
N SER A 112 -12.52 10.06 -24.32
CA SER A 112 -13.71 9.98 -23.47
C SER A 112 -14.30 11.37 -23.35
N ASP A 113 -15.63 11.44 -23.41
CA ASP A 113 -16.41 12.67 -23.27
C ASP A 113 -16.60 13.08 -21.79
N GLU A 114 -16.22 12.19 -20.86
CA GLU A 114 -16.31 12.35 -19.40
C GLU A 114 -14.94 12.15 -18.75
N PRO A 115 -14.70 12.75 -17.56
CA PRO A 115 -13.52 12.43 -16.76
C PRO A 115 -13.50 10.94 -16.42
N VAL A 116 -12.44 10.26 -16.87
CA VAL A 116 -12.21 8.83 -16.66
C VAL A 116 -10.76 8.67 -16.22
N LEU A 117 -10.56 7.97 -15.11
CA LEU A 117 -9.22 7.69 -14.62
C LEU A 117 -8.44 6.90 -15.68
N THR A 118 -7.38 7.49 -16.21
CA THR A 118 -6.51 6.83 -17.18
C THR A 118 -5.41 6.10 -16.43
N VAL A 119 -5.34 4.79 -16.64
CA VAL A 119 -4.35 3.87 -16.04
C VAL A 119 -3.37 3.47 -17.13
N ARG A 120 -2.07 3.71 -16.91
CA ARG A 120 -1.03 3.29 -17.86
C ARG A 120 -0.83 1.77 -17.75
N LEU A 121 -0.66 1.12 -18.88
CA LEU A 121 -0.37 -0.30 -18.96
C LEU A 121 1.06 -0.52 -19.42
N VAL A 122 1.82 -1.28 -18.64
CA VAL A 122 3.20 -1.66 -18.95
C VAL A 122 3.39 -3.13 -18.70
N ASP A 123 3.61 -3.90 -19.76
CA ASP A 123 3.87 -5.34 -19.75
C ASP A 123 2.90 -6.15 -18.86
N GLY A 124 1.64 -5.71 -18.75
CA GLY A 124 0.57 -6.39 -17.99
C GLY A 124 0.34 -5.86 -16.58
N SER A 125 1.20 -4.95 -16.14
CA SER A 125 1.03 -4.21 -14.90
C SER A 125 0.25 -2.92 -15.18
N LYS A 126 -0.61 -2.57 -14.23
CA LYS A 126 -1.40 -1.34 -14.24
C LYS A 126 -0.71 -0.31 -13.36
N TYR A 127 -0.42 0.84 -13.93
CA TYR A 127 0.16 2.00 -13.25
C TYR A 127 -0.91 3.07 -13.11
N PHE A 128 -1.20 3.42 -11.87
CA PHE A 128 -2.14 4.46 -11.52
C PHE A 128 -1.39 5.79 -11.39
N PRO A 129 -1.98 6.92 -11.83
CA PRO A 129 -1.41 8.24 -11.62
C PRO A 129 -1.15 8.46 -10.13
N ALA A 130 0.02 8.99 -9.76
CA ALA A 130 0.33 9.21 -8.35
C ALA A 130 -0.66 10.22 -7.72
N GLY A 131 -1.06 11.24 -8.48
CA GLY A 131 -2.06 12.23 -8.05
C GLY A 131 -3.48 11.68 -7.93
N ALA A 132 -3.76 10.46 -8.39
CA ALA A 132 -5.05 9.80 -8.18
C ALA A 132 -5.08 8.97 -6.89
N ILE A 133 -3.96 8.86 -6.16
CA ILE A 133 -3.90 8.12 -4.90
C ILE A 133 -4.31 9.08 -3.78
N GLU A 134 -5.57 9.01 -3.37
CA GLU A 134 -6.11 9.79 -2.25
C GLU A 134 -5.56 9.26 -0.92
N HIS A 135 -5.51 7.93 -0.78
CA HIS A 135 -4.97 7.29 0.41
C HIS A 135 -4.07 6.11 0.05
N ALA A 136 -2.90 6.05 0.68
CA ALA A 136 -1.93 4.98 0.51
C ALA A 136 -1.76 4.18 1.80
N ILE A 137 -1.75 2.86 1.72
CA ILE A 137 -1.64 1.97 2.88
C ILE A 137 -0.63 0.87 2.56
N GLU A 138 0.38 0.73 3.42
CA GLU A 138 1.28 -0.42 3.45
C GLU A 138 1.01 -1.23 4.74
N LEU A 139 0.96 -2.56 4.63
CA LEU A 139 0.73 -3.45 5.76
C LEU A 139 1.93 -4.38 5.92
N LYS A 140 2.57 -4.31 7.10
CA LYS A 140 3.68 -5.18 7.45
C LYS A 140 3.29 -6.20 8.49
N TYR A 141 3.55 -7.48 8.22
CA TYR A 141 3.36 -8.56 9.19
C TYR A 141 4.69 -9.12 9.70
N ILE A 142 4.96 -8.91 10.99
CA ILE A 142 6.20 -9.33 11.67
C ILE A 142 5.93 -10.56 12.53
N LYS A 143 6.42 -11.72 12.06
CA LYS A 143 6.25 -13.03 12.72
C LYS A 143 7.21 -13.30 13.88
N ASN A 144 8.37 -12.65 13.90
CA ASN A 144 9.44 -12.85 14.88
C ASN A 144 10.22 -11.55 15.10
N VAL A 145 10.39 -11.17 16.37
CA VAL A 145 11.11 -9.94 16.76
C VAL A 145 12.58 -9.99 16.32
N ASP A 146 13.19 -11.17 16.26
CA ASP A 146 14.57 -11.34 15.77
C ASP A 146 14.71 -11.04 14.28
N VAL A 147 13.67 -11.21 13.46
CA VAL A 147 13.71 -10.84 12.03
C VAL A 147 13.54 -9.33 11.87
N ALA A 148 12.75 -8.71 12.74
CA ALA A 148 12.74 -7.26 12.92
C ALA A 148 13.98 -6.72 13.69
N GLY A 149 14.92 -7.58 14.06
CA GLY A 149 16.00 -7.24 15.00
C GLY A 149 17.43 -7.60 14.57
N ALA A 150 17.62 -8.56 13.68
CA ALA A 150 18.94 -9.03 13.26
C ALA A 150 19.59 -8.15 12.19
N ALA A 151 18.82 -7.33 11.46
CA ALA A 151 19.32 -6.46 10.39
C ALA A 151 19.39 -4.96 10.77
N PHE A 152 18.99 -4.58 11.98
CA PHE A 152 18.85 -3.20 12.44
C PHE A 152 20.00 -2.79 13.38
N GLU A 153 21.24 -3.17 13.06
CA GLU A 153 22.43 -2.62 13.72
C GLU A 153 22.81 -1.25 13.15
N ASN A 154 22.34 -0.93 11.94
CA ASN A 154 22.58 0.38 11.34
C ASN A 154 21.48 1.38 11.77
N PRO A 155 21.84 2.55 12.34
CA PRO A 155 20.90 3.65 12.59
C PRO A 155 20.32 4.26 11.30
N ASP A 156 20.88 3.96 10.14
CA ASP A 156 20.37 4.40 8.85
C ASP A 156 19.11 3.61 8.44
N ILE A 157 17.99 4.31 8.37
CA ILE A 157 16.69 3.75 7.98
C ILE A 157 16.67 3.26 6.54
N ASP A 158 17.53 3.78 5.68
CA ASP A 158 17.60 3.37 4.27
C ASP A 158 18.17 1.96 4.10
N GLU A 159 18.90 1.47 5.11
CA GLU A 159 19.45 0.11 5.13
C GLU A 159 18.48 -0.92 5.73
N TRP A 160 17.27 -0.50 6.12
CA TRP A 160 16.32 -1.39 6.78
C TRP A 160 15.52 -2.18 5.75
N PRO A 161 15.79 -3.49 5.55
CA PRO A 161 15.23 -4.22 4.41
C PRO A 161 13.71 -4.40 4.48
N HIS A 162 13.11 -4.25 5.66
CA HIS A 162 11.69 -4.53 5.88
C HIS A 162 10.79 -3.29 5.86
N PHE A 163 11.32 -2.09 6.09
CA PHE A 163 10.55 -0.86 6.20
C PHE A 163 11.02 0.25 5.26
N SER A 164 12.30 0.29 4.88
CA SER A 164 12.86 1.37 4.07
C SER A 164 12.14 1.52 2.74
N ALA A 165 11.74 0.40 2.13
CA ALA A 165 10.94 0.42 0.91
C ALA A 165 9.60 1.08 1.21
N ASP A 166 8.78 0.49 2.07
CA ASP A 166 7.42 0.96 2.38
C ASP A 166 7.38 2.44 2.81
N LEU A 167 8.32 2.89 3.64
CA LEU A 167 8.45 4.28 4.03
C LEU A 167 8.84 5.21 2.87
N ARG A 168 9.78 4.80 2.00
CA ARG A 168 10.14 5.58 0.80
C ARG A 168 8.96 5.71 -0.18
N LYS A 169 8.21 4.62 -0.36
CA LYS A 169 7.04 4.60 -1.25
C LYS A 169 5.94 5.54 -0.73
N LEU A 170 5.60 5.45 0.56
CA LEU A 170 4.61 6.32 1.20
C LEU A 170 5.10 7.78 1.21
N GLY A 171 6.38 8.00 1.48
CA GLY A 171 7.00 9.34 1.43
C GLY A 171 6.97 9.97 0.03
N ALA A 172 6.99 9.18 -1.04
CA ALA A 172 6.88 9.70 -2.41
C ALA A 172 5.47 10.23 -2.78
N LEU A 173 4.47 9.99 -1.93
CA LEU A 173 3.06 10.36 -2.14
C LEU A 173 2.65 11.57 -1.29
N ASP A 174 3.45 12.64 -1.31
CA ASP A 174 3.17 13.87 -0.54
C ASP A 174 1.85 14.56 -0.91
N GLY A 175 1.27 14.24 -2.07
CA GLY A 175 -0.03 14.73 -2.51
C GLY A 175 -1.23 13.92 -2.02
N ALA A 176 -1.02 12.77 -1.37
CA ALA A 176 -2.11 11.94 -0.84
C ALA A 176 -2.66 12.55 0.47
N ASP A 177 -3.99 12.51 0.63
CA ASP A 177 -4.69 12.99 1.84
C ASP A 177 -4.28 12.23 3.09
N SER A 178 -3.97 10.93 2.95
CA SER A 178 -3.42 10.16 4.05
C SER A 178 -2.53 9.01 3.59
N ARG A 179 -1.55 8.69 4.44
CA ARG A 179 -0.55 7.65 4.21
C ARG A 179 -0.44 6.83 5.47
N HIS A 180 -0.62 5.52 5.38
CA HIS A 180 -0.70 4.64 6.54
C HIS A 180 0.34 3.53 6.45
N LEU A 181 1.10 3.36 7.52
CA LEU A 181 1.89 2.15 7.76
C LEU A 181 1.21 1.35 8.88
N VAL A 182 0.67 0.19 8.54
CA VAL A 182 0.03 -0.73 9.50
C VAL A 182 1.00 -1.85 9.82
N VAL A 183 1.47 -1.91 11.06
CA VAL A 183 2.38 -2.95 11.53
C VAL A 183 1.60 -3.95 12.38
N VAL A 184 1.46 -5.17 11.87
CA VAL A 184 0.85 -6.29 12.55
C VAL A 184 1.95 -7.22 13.05
N THR A 185 1.85 -7.67 14.30
CA THR A 185 2.77 -8.68 14.83
C THR A 185 2.00 -9.72 15.63
N ASN A 186 2.46 -10.98 15.58
CA ASN A 186 1.92 -12.09 16.38
C ASN A 186 2.64 -12.28 17.72
N LYS A 187 3.69 -11.51 17.99
CA LYS A 187 4.30 -11.38 19.31
C LYS A 187 3.87 -10.04 19.88
N ASN A 188 3.59 -9.96 21.17
CA ASN A 188 3.49 -8.67 21.84
C ASN A 188 4.92 -8.25 22.23
N PRO A 189 5.62 -7.34 21.51
CA PRO A 189 6.93 -6.87 21.95
C PRO A 189 6.86 -6.07 23.26
N PHE A 190 5.65 -5.77 23.76
CA PHE A 190 5.35 -5.03 24.97
C PHE A 190 4.73 -5.90 26.07
N GLN A 191 4.86 -7.23 25.99
CA GLN A 191 4.40 -8.14 27.05
C GLN A 191 5.15 -7.79 28.35
N GLN A 192 4.50 -6.99 29.20
CA GLN A 192 4.97 -6.74 30.57
C GLN A 192 4.86 -8.05 31.34
N GLY A 193 5.97 -8.79 31.47
CA GLY A 193 6.03 -9.98 32.33
C GLY A 193 6.89 -11.14 31.82
N GLU A 194 7.28 -11.17 30.54
CA GLU A 194 8.29 -12.12 30.07
C GLU A 194 9.65 -11.41 30.04
N THR A 195 10.53 -11.75 30.99
CA THR A 195 11.92 -11.27 31.06
C THR A 195 12.74 -11.79 29.88
N ASP A 196 12.63 -11.09 28.76
CA ASP A 196 13.66 -11.04 27.71
C ASP A 196 14.13 -9.59 27.55
N ASP A 197 14.79 -9.09 28.60
CA ASP A 197 15.19 -7.68 28.76
C ASP A 197 16.12 -7.18 27.64
N ARG A 198 16.86 -8.08 26.97
CA ARG A 198 17.78 -7.72 25.87
C ARG A 198 17.08 -7.61 24.52
N SER A 199 16.01 -8.37 24.31
CA SER A 199 15.20 -8.36 23.08
C SER A 199 14.24 -7.16 23.05
N THR A 200 13.64 -6.85 24.20
CA THR A 200 12.63 -5.79 24.35
C THR A 200 13.18 -4.37 24.21
N GLU A 201 14.33 -4.04 24.81
CA GLU A 201 14.88 -2.67 24.72
C GLU A 201 15.34 -2.31 23.30
N LYS A 202 16.00 -3.25 22.60
CA LYS A 202 16.44 -3.06 21.21
C LYS A 202 15.26 -2.97 20.25
N ALA A 203 14.24 -3.81 20.42
CA ALA A 203 13.01 -3.73 19.63
C ALA A 203 12.30 -2.38 19.83
N ARG A 204 12.25 -1.89 21.08
CA ARG A 204 11.66 -0.58 21.41
C ARG A 204 12.38 0.58 20.73
N GLN A 205 13.71 0.65 20.84
CA GLN A 205 14.50 1.73 20.23
C GLN A 205 14.33 1.76 18.69
N ARG A 206 14.27 0.61 18.04
CA ARG A 206 14.08 0.51 16.58
C ARG A 206 12.68 0.91 16.16
N PHE A 207 11.67 0.56 16.95
CA PHE A 207 10.31 1.02 16.72
C PHE A 207 10.19 2.54 16.92
N ASP A 208 10.87 3.10 17.91
CA ASP A 208 10.90 4.56 18.12
C ASP A 208 11.48 5.31 16.90
N LEU A 209 12.46 4.71 16.21
CA LEU A 209 12.99 5.23 14.95
C LEU A 209 11.96 5.12 13.79
N VAL A 210 11.24 3.99 13.64
CA VAL A 210 10.13 3.89 12.65
C VAL A 210 9.08 4.96 12.94
N ARG A 211 8.73 5.15 14.21
CA ARG A 211 7.76 6.15 14.65
C ARG A 211 8.24 7.57 14.33
N GLU A 212 9.52 7.86 14.58
CA GLU A 212 10.10 9.17 14.25
C GLU A 212 10.13 9.43 12.74
N GLU A 213 10.44 8.41 11.94
CA GLU A 213 10.41 8.53 10.48
C GLU A 213 9.00 8.73 9.94
N CYS A 214 8.03 7.95 10.45
CA CYS A 214 6.64 8.13 10.10
C CYS A 214 6.18 9.56 10.45
N ARG A 215 6.57 10.07 11.62
CA ARG A 215 6.29 11.46 12.02
C ARG A 215 6.93 12.47 11.09
N ARG A 216 8.20 12.28 10.73
CA ARG A 216 8.95 13.15 9.81
C ARG A 216 8.30 13.21 8.42
N SER A 217 7.81 12.09 7.94
CA SER A 217 7.22 11.92 6.61
C SER A 217 5.69 12.04 6.61
N SER A 218 5.07 12.46 7.72
CA SER A 218 3.61 12.59 7.87
C SER A 218 2.83 11.32 7.49
N ILE A 219 3.35 10.17 7.89
CA ILE A 219 2.75 8.84 7.75
C ILE A 219 2.09 8.46 9.09
N GLU A 220 0.83 8.03 9.04
CA GLU A 220 0.12 7.48 10.20
C GLU A 220 0.60 6.05 10.45
N LEU A 221 1.23 5.83 11.60
CA LEU A 221 1.68 4.51 12.06
C LEU A 221 0.61 3.89 12.96
N THR A 222 0.10 2.70 12.58
CA THR A 222 -0.80 1.91 13.42
C THR A 222 -0.20 0.57 13.77
N GLU A 223 -0.28 0.19 15.04
CA GLU A 223 0.23 -1.08 15.56
C GLU A 223 -0.94 -2.02 15.89
N ILE A 224 -0.83 -3.27 15.45
CA ILE A 224 -1.74 -4.37 15.81
C ILE A 224 -0.90 -5.50 16.40
N HIS A 225 -1.11 -5.83 17.67
CA HIS A 225 -0.41 -6.91 18.37
C HIS A 225 -1.33 -7.56 19.39
N PRO A 226 -1.10 -8.84 19.79
CA PRO A 226 -1.89 -9.49 20.82
C PRO A 226 -1.89 -8.65 22.10
N ARG A 227 -3.06 -8.46 22.70
CA ARG A 227 -3.23 -7.77 24.00
C ARG A 227 -3.20 -8.76 25.16
#